data_AF-A0A812VZ06-F1
#
_entry.id   AF-A0A812VZ06-F1
#
_cell.length_a   1.000
_cell.length_b   1.000
_cell.length_c   1.000
_cell.angle_alpha   90.00
_cell.angle_beta   90.00
_cell.angle_gamma   90.00
#
_symmetry.space_group_name_H-M   'P 1'
#
loop_
_entity.id
_entity.type
_entity.pdbx_description
1 polymer ?
#
loop_
_entity_poly.entity_id
_entity_poly.type
_entity_poly.pdbx_seq_one_letter_code
_entity_poly.pdbx_strand_id
1 'polypeptide(L)'
;MEVPHSPSSSTMEMEPSFAASTTSTNSTTHSSSGECNPCIFFASSAGCHKHESCSFCHLHPARKDGPARRARKQTRDKYKSQVMQLLAGSREDMQSQQEQLQKLAKGNWYVRAYILACLNGHEL
;
A
#
# COMPACT_ATOMS: atom_id res chain seq x y z
N MET A 1 62.54 -21.48 -33.28
CA MET A 1 62.66 -21.20 -31.84
C MET A 1 63.05 -19.74 -31.74
N GLU A 2 62.24 -18.93 -31.05
CA GLU A 2 62.53 -17.67 -30.33
C GLU A 2 61.16 -16.96 -30.20
N VAL A 3 60.82 -16.63 -28.96
CA VAL A 3 59.60 -15.94 -28.53
C VAL A 3 59.96 -14.48 -28.19
N PRO A 4 59.02 -13.69 -27.65
CA PRO A 4 58.29 -12.56 -28.22
C PRO A 4 58.96 -11.19 -27.93
N HIS A 5 58.23 -10.07 -28.12
CA HIS A 5 58.04 -8.92 -27.17
C HIS A 5 57.62 -7.62 -27.93
N SER A 6 56.35 -7.22 -27.75
CA SER A 6 55.78 -5.88 -27.39
C SER A 6 56.28 -4.54 -28.01
N PRO A 7 55.53 -3.40 -27.92
CA PRO A 7 54.09 -3.16 -27.63
C PRO A 7 53.40 -2.01 -28.44
N SER A 8 52.09 -1.80 -28.15
CA SER A 8 51.31 -0.54 -28.11
C SER A 8 50.93 0.21 -29.40
N SER A 9 49.62 0.27 -29.69
CA SER A 9 48.79 1.45 -29.34
C SER A 9 47.35 1.21 -29.78
N SER A 10 46.47 0.84 -28.84
CA SER A 10 45.04 1.03 -28.98
C SER A 10 44.47 1.08 -27.57
N THR A 11 44.62 2.22 -26.92
CA THR A 11 43.95 2.51 -25.65
C THR A 11 42.45 2.56 -25.91
N MET A 12 41.78 1.47 -25.54
CA MET A 12 40.35 1.42 -25.28
C MET A 12 40.10 2.21 -24.00
N GLU A 13 39.55 3.42 -24.11
CA GLU A 13 38.96 4.10 -22.96
C GLU A 13 37.61 3.45 -22.67
N MET A 14 37.66 2.45 -21.79
CA MET A 14 36.51 1.88 -21.11
C MET A 14 36.10 2.86 -20.02
N GLU A 15 35.08 3.67 -20.30
CA GLU A 15 34.35 4.43 -19.29
C GLU A 15 33.65 3.44 -18.33
N PRO A 16 33.96 3.47 -17.02
CA PRO A 16 33.23 2.67 -16.05
C PRO A 16 31.80 3.23 -15.94
N SER A 17 30.83 2.45 -16.43
CA SER A 17 29.41 2.64 -16.13
C SER A 17 29.20 2.55 -14.62
N PHE A 18 29.29 3.69 -13.94
CA PHE A 18 28.75 3.84 -12.60
C PHE A 18 27.24 3.76 -12.75
N ALA A 19 26.70 2.55 -12.65
CA ALA A 19 25.28 2.33 -12.52
C ALA A 19 24.84 3.08 -11.27
N ALA A 20 24.37 4.32 -11.47
CA ALA A 20 23.61 5.05 -10.50
C ALA A 20 22.31 4.25 -10.31
N SER A 21 22.37 3.25 -9.43
CA SER A 21 21.21 2.83 -8.66
C SER A 21 20.79 4.04 -7.85
N THR A 22 20.10 4.97 -8.50
CA THR A 22 19.20 5.89 -7.84
C THR A 22 18.07 5.00 -7.32
N THR A 23 18.34 4.31 -6.20
CA THR A 23 17.32 4.06 -5.22
C THR A 23 16.77 5.44 -4.95
N SER A 24 15.64 5.77 -5.57
CA SER A 24 14.80 6.87 -5.16
C SER A 24 14.30 6.49 -3.78
N THR A 25 15.19 6.55 -2.79
CA THR A 25 14.89 6.58 -1.38
C THR A 25 14.20 7.92 -1.21
N ASN A 26 12.91 7.93 -1.53
CA ASN A 26 11.97 8.91 -1.09
C ASN A 26 11.95 8.84 0.43
N SER A 27 12.96 9.47 1.02
CA SER A 27 13.02 9.91 2.41
C SER A 27 12.00 11.03 2.57
N THR A 28 10.77 10.80 2.12
CA THR A 28 9.63 11.65 2.39
C THR A 28 9.36 11.41 3.86
N THR A 29 9.89 12.30 4.70
CA THR A 29 9.39 12.48 6.05
C THR A 29 7.88 12.59 5.94
N HIS A 30 7.16 11.51 6.19
CA HIS A 30 5.72 11.55 6.19
C HIS A 30 5.34 12.38 7.41
N SER A 31 4.99 13.65 7.17
CA SER A 31 4.43 14.51 8.18
C SER A 31 3.26 13.78 8.83
N SER A 32 3.24 13.67 10.16
CA SER A 32 2.10 13.13 10.92
C SER A 32 0.80 13.90 10.62
N SER A 33 0.92 15.06 9.98
CA SER A 33 -0.14 15.92 9.47
C SER A 33 -0.80 15.35 8.21
N GLY A 34 -1.84 14.53 8.38
CA GLY A 34 -3.03 14.59 7.50
C GLY A 34 -2.97 14.06 6.06
N GLU A 35 -1.85 14.13 5.36
CA GLU A 35 -1.84 14.05 3.88
C GLU A 35 -1.87 12.60 3.33
N CYS A 36 -1.46 11.63 4.14
CA CYS A 36 -1.39 10.23 3.69
C CYS A 36 -2.72 9.49 3.91
N ASN A 37 -3.00 8.53 3.02
CA ASN A 37 -4.12 7.59 3.12
C ASN A 37 -3.61 6.27 3.72
N PRO A 38 -3.84 6.00 5.03
CA PRO A 38 -3.32 4.81 5.66
C PRO A 38 -4.03 3.56 5.16
N CYS A 39 -3.25 2.50 4.97
CA CYS A 39 -3.74 1.17 4.60
C CYS A 39 -4.54 0.56 5.75
N ILE A 40 -5.79 0.19 5.50
CA ILE A 40 -6.65 -0.44 6.52
C ILE A 40 -6.17 -1.84 6.87
N PHE A 41 -5.78 -2.59 5.84
CA PHE A 41 -5.36 -3.99 5.97
C PHE A 41 -4.09 -4.14 6.79
N PHE A 42 -3.13 -3.23 6.60
CA PHE A 42 -1.92 -3.17 7.43
C PHE A 42 -2.22 -2.92 8.91
N ALA A 43 -3.26 -2.15 9.20
CA ALA A 43 -3.70 -1.87 10.58
C ALA A 43 -4.67 -2.92 11.15
N SER A 44 -5.02 -3.97 10.39
CA SER A 44 -5.91 -5.04 10.83
C SER A 44 -5.14 -6.35 11.00
N SER A 45 -5.73 -7.31 11.71
CA SER A 45 -5.18 -8.67 11.83
C SER A 45 -5.08 -9.43 10.52
N ALA A 46 -5.87 -9.08 9.49
CA ALA A 46 -5.81 -9.73 8.18
C ALA A 46 -4.49 -9.47 7.43
N GLY A 47 -3.81 -8.36 7.74
CA GLY A 47 -2.58 -7.96 7.06
C GLY A 47 -2.79 -7.48 5.61
N CYS A 48 -1.80 -6.77 5.07
CA CYS A 48 -1.83 -6.24 3.70
C CYS A 48 -1.14 -7.22 2.74
N HIS A 49 -1.87 -7.72 1.74
CA HIS A 49 -1.36 -8.70 0.77
C HIS A 49 -0.54 -8.06 -0.35
N LYS A 50 -0.73 -6.76 -0.62
CA LYS A 50 0.02 -6.03 -1.64
C LYS A 50 1.46 -5.66 -1.22
N HIS A 51 1.82 -5.79 0.05
CA HIS A 51 3.16 -5.50 0.59
C HIS A 51 3.75 -4.18 0.01
N GLU A 52 4.86 -4.25 -0.71
CA GLU A 52 5.58 -3.12 -1.32
C GLU A 52 4.82 -2.50 -2.51
N SER A 53 3.94 -3.26 -3.16
CA SER A 53 3.09 -2.80 -4.27
C SER A 53 1.82 -2.08 -3.78
N CYS A 54 1.66 -1.89 -2.47
CA CYS A 54 0.50 -1.20 -1.91
C CYS A 54 0.64 0.32 -2.07
N SER A 55 -0.27 0.96 -2.80
CA SER A 55 -0.30 2.41 -2.97
C SER A 55 -0.81 3.19 -1.74
N PHE A 56 -1.04 2.52 -0.61
CA PHE A 56 -1.55 3.10 0.63
C PHE A 56 -0.46 3.11 1.70
N CYS A 57 -0.50 4.08 2.60
CA CYS A 57 0.55 4.26 3.61
C CYS A 57 0.52 3.15 4.67
N HIS A 58 1.64 2.47 4.88
CA HIS A 58 1.83 1.47 5.96
C HIS A 58 2.49 2.07 7.21
N LEU A 59 2.91 3.34 7.18
CA LEU A 59 3.63 3.97 8.29
C LEU A 59 2.71 4.54 9.38
N HIS A 60 1.41 4.67 9.08
CA HIS A 60 0.43 5.26 10.00
C HIS A 60 -0.67 4.27 10.33
N PRO A 61 -1.11 4.20 11.61
CA PRO A 61 -2.28 3.43 11.97
C PRO A 61 -3.52 3.99 11.26
N ALA A 62 -4.54 3.14 11.15
CA ALA A 62 -5.83 3.59 10.66
C ALA A 62 -6.36 4.75 11.49
N ARG A 63 -6.69 5.88 10.84
CA ARG A 63 -7.32 7.04 11.50
C ARG A 63 -8.57 6.56 12.24
N LYS A 64 -8.61 6.78 13.56
CA LYS A 64 -9.75 6.45 14.43
C LYS A 64 -10.72 7.63 14.60
N ASP A 65 -10.36 8.80 14.09
CA ASP A 65 -11.14 10.02 14.24
C ASP A 65 -12.37 10.00 13.34
N GLY A 66 -13.47 9.50 13.89
CA GLY A 66 -14.81 9.65 13.34
C GLY A 66 -15.55 10.80 14.02
N PRO A 67 -16.53 11.44 13.36
CA PRO A 67 -17.44 12.38 14.00
C PRO A 67 -18.12 11.72 15.20
N ALA A 68 -18.38 12.52 16.24
CA ALA A 68 -19.11 12.09 17.43
C ALA A 68 -20.52 11.53 17.12
N ARG A 69 -21.06 11.87 15.95
CA ARG A 69 -22.40 11.44 15.52
C ARG A 69 -22.34 10.22 14.62
N ARG A 70 -23.16 9.23 14.95
CA ARG A 70 -23.38 8.02 14.14
C ARG A 70 -23.79 8.37 12.69
N ALA A 71 -23.23 7.63 11.74
CA ALA A 71 -23.63 7.69 10.33
C ALA A 71 -25.14 7.39 10.17
N ARG A 72 -25.79 8.04 9.20
CA ARG A 72 -27.22 7.83 8.90
C ARG A 72 -27.48 6.37 8.52
N LYS A 73 -28.67 5.86 8.86
CA LYS A 73 -29.07 4.46 8.60
C LYS A 73 -28.83 4.06 7.13
N GLN A 74 -29.32 4.86 6.18
CA GLN A 74 -29.15 4.59 4.74
C GLN A 74 -27.68 4.47 4.33
N THR A 75 -26.81 5.36 4.86
CA THR A 75 -25.37 5.30 4.64
C THR A 75 -24.80 3.99 5.17
N ARG A 76 -25.20 3.59 6.39
CA ARG A 76 -24.75 2.32 6.97
C ARG A 76 -25.18 1.13 6.14
N ASP A 77 -26.46 1.03 5.80
CA ASP A 77 -27.02 -0.10 5.05
C ASP A 77 -26.31 -0.25 3.69
N LYS A 78 -26.15 0.85 2.95
CA LYS A 78 -25.43 0.87 1.67
C LYS A 78 -24.02 0.29 1.81
N TYR A 79 -23.24 0.83 2.74
CA TYR A 79 -21.84 0.44 2.87
C TYR A 79 -21.65 -0.92 3.53
N LYS A 80 -22.53 -1.33 4.46
CA LYS A 80 -22.50 -2.69 5.02
C LYS A 80 -22.66 -3.72 3.90
N SER A 81 -23.70 -3.59 3.08
CA SER A 81 -23.93 -4.52 1.96
C SER A 81 -22.76 -4.52 0.98
N GLN A 82 -22.23 -3.35 0.61
CA GLN A 82 -21.12 -3.25 -0.32
C GLN A 82 -19.82 -3.87 0.22
N VAL A 83 -19.50 -3.66 1.50
CA VAL A 83 -18.32 -4.26 2.14
C VAL A 83 -18.47 -5.78 2.25
N MET A 84 -19.64 -6.29 2.64
CA MET A 84 -19.88 -7.73 2.73
C MET A 84 -19.77 -8.42 1.38
N GLN A 85 -20.29 -7.81 0.31
CA GLN A 85 -20.14 -8.33 -1.05
C GLN A 85 -18.67 -8.38 -1.48
N LEU A 86 -17.89 -7.33 -1.17
CA LEU A 86 -16.47 -7.30 -1.47
C LEU A 86 -15.67 -8.32 -0.65
N LEU A 87 -16.02 -8.57 0.61
CA LEU A 87 -15.34 -9.56 1.45
C LEU A 87 -15.68 -11.01 1.07
N ALA A 88 -16.85 -11.26 0.47
CA ALA A 88 -17.31 -12.59 0.09
C ALA A 88 -16.71 -13.16 -1.21
N GLY A 89 -15.94 -12.37 -1.97
CA GLY A 89 -15.32 -12.81 -3.23
C GLY A 89 -14.19 -13.86 -3.06
N SER A 90 -13.76 -14.43 -4.19
CA SER A 90 -12.82 -15.57 -4.26
C SER A 90 -11.36 -15.21 -3.99
N ARG A 91 -10.51 -16.24 -3.74
CA ARG A 91 -9.08 -16.09 -3.39
C ARG A 91 -8.22 -15.43 -4.47
N GLU A 92 -8.55 -15.58 -5.75
CA GLU A 92 -7.84 -14.89 -6.84
C GLU A 92 -8.16 -13.39 -6.89
N ASP A 93 -9.29 -12.99 -6.30
CA ASP A 93 -9.76 -11.60 -6.26
C ASP A 93 -9.17 -10.81 -5.08
N MET A 94 -8.38 -11.43 -4.19
CA MET A 94 -7.95 -10.80 -2.93
C MET A 94 -7.24 -9.45 -3.11
N GLN A 95 -6.39 -9.30 -4.12
CA GLN A 95 -5.72 -8.02 -4.39
C GLN A 95 -6.69 -6.95 -4.90
N SER A 96 -7.64 -7.35 -5.73
CA SER A 96 -8.71 -6.50 -6.28
C SER A 96 -9.68 -6.08 -5.17
N GLN A 97 -10.14 -7.03 -4.36
CA GLN A 97 -10.93 -6.80 -3.14
C GLN A 97 -10.23 -5.84 -2.19
N GLN A 98 -8.94 -6.06 -1.90
CA GLN A 98 -8.17 -5.19 -1.03
C GLN A 98 -8.16 -3.75 -1.55
N GLU A 99 -7.92 -3.57 -2.85
CA GLU A 99 -7.89 -2.26 -3.46
C GLU A 99 -9.27 -1.58 -3.46
N GLN A 100 -10.33 -2.32 -3.78
CA GLN A 100 -11.70 -1.81 -3.76
C GLN A 100 -12.12 -1.38 -2.35
N LEU A 101 -11.82 -2.19 -1.33
CA LEU A 101 -12.11 -1.87 0.08
C LEU A 101 -11.34 -0.64 0.55
N GLN A 102 -10.07 -0.51 0.16
CA GLN A 102 -9.27 0.68 0.49
C GLN A 102 -9.81 1.95 -0.19
N LYS A 103 -10.19 1.86 -1.47
CA LYS A 103 -10.83 2.96 -2.21
C LYS A 103 -12.17 3.36 -1.56
N LEU A 104 -12.97 2.38 -1.14
CA LEU A 104 -14.27 2.63 -0.51
C LEU A 104 -14.14 3.34 0.85
N ALA A 105 -13.10 3.01 1.61
CA ALA A 105 -12.84 3.62 2.91
C ALA A 105 -12.19 5.01 2.82
N LYS A 106 -11.64 5.38 1.66
CA LYS A 106 -10.97 6.66 1.46
C LYS A 106 -11.93 7.81 1.76
N GLY A 107 -11.61 8.63 2.75
CA GLY A 107 -12.43 9.77 3.17
C GLY A 107 -13.74 9.43 3.89
N ASN A 108 -14.03 8.14 4.15
CA ASN A 108 -15.23 7.73 4.86
C ASN A 108 -14.89 6.96 6.14
N TRP A 109 -14.94 7.67 7.26
CA TRP A 109 -14.60 7.13 8.58
C TRP A 109 -15.44 5.90 8.95
N TYR A 110 -16.73 5.90 8.62
CA TYR A 110 -17.66 4.82 9.02
C TYR A 110 -17.32 3.55 8.28
N VAL A 111 -17.10 3.66 6.96
CA VAL A 111 -16.69 2.54 6.12
C VAL A 111 -15.36 1.99 6.63
N ARG A 112 -14.40 2.87 6.91
CA ARG A 112 -13.09 2.48 7.42
C ARG A 112 -13.19 1.69 8.72
N ALA A 113 -13.95 2.21 9.68
CA ALA A 113 -14.18 1.55 10.97
C ALA A 113 -14.90 0.20 10.81
N TYR A 114 -15.89 0.13 9.92
CA TYR A 114 -16.63 -1.10 9.66
C TYR A 114 -15.76 -2.19 9.01
N ILE A 115 -14.99 -1.85 7.98
CA ILE A 115 -14.05 -2.79 7.35
C ILE A 115 -13.03 -3.28 8.38
N LEU A 116 -12.47 -2.37 9.19
CA LEU A 116 -11.51 -2.74 10.23
C LEU A 116 -12.12 -3.70 11.26
N ALA A 117 -13.39 -3.50 11.64
CA ALA A 117 -14.10 -4.42 12.54
C ALA A 117 -14.27 -5.82 11.91
N CYS A 118 -14.73 -5.89 10.66
CA CYS A 118 -14.87 -7.14 9.91
C CYS A 118 -13.54 -7.90 9.79
N LEU A 119 -12.46 -7.20 9.42
CA LEU A 119 -11.13 -7.82 9.26
C LEU A 119 -10.54 -8.31 10.58
N ASN A 120 -10.87 -7.66 11.70
CA ASN A 120 -10.44 -8.08 13.03
C ASN A 120 -11.36 -9.13 13.68
N GLY A 121 -12.38 -9.63 12.97
CA GLY A 121 -13.31 -10.64 13.51
C GLY A 121 -14.30 -10.10 14.54
N HIS A 122 -14.46 -8.78 14.65
CA HIS A 122 -15.50 -8.15 15.48
C HIS A 122 -16.73 -7.85 14.61
N GLU A 123 -17.80 -8.63 14.74
CA GLU A 123 -19.11 -8.25 14.21
C GLU A 123 -19.72 -7.12 15.06
N LEU A 124 -20.05 -5.98 14.42
CA LEU A 124 -20.66 -4.77 15.02
C LEU A 124 -22.16 -4.60 14.69
#